data_AF-A0AAV0WG79-F1
#
_entry.id   AF-A0AAV0WG79-F1
#
_cell.length_a   1.000
_cell.length_b   1.000
_cell.length_c   1.000
_cell.angle_alpha   90.00
_cell.angle_beta   90.00
_cell.angle_gamma   90.00
#
_symmetry.space_group_name_H-M   'P 1'
#
loop_
_entity.id
_entity.type
_entity.pdbx_description
1 polymer ?
#
loop_
_entity_poly.entity_id
_entity_poly.type
_entity_poly.pdbx_seq_one_letter_code
_entity_poly.pdbx_strand_id
1 'polypeptide(L)' 'MALFYLGWDLLALEERFKIWERGIERRILRDSQNPYDLPRNEFLNMFRDSPELAMDLTNEIRDQLQRERST' A
#
# COMPACT_ATOMS: atom_id res chain seq x y z
N MET A 1 -13.28 -25.82 -23.88
CA MET A 1 -13.57 -25.96 -22.44
C MET A 1 -12.34 -25.75 -21.57
N ALA A 2 -11.17 -26.36 -21.85
CA ALA A 2 -9.97 -26.20 -21.03
C ALA A 2 -9.38 -24.77 -20.98
N LEU A 3 -9.42 -24.01 -22.08
CA LEU A 3 -8.88 -22.64 -22.15
C LEU A 3 -9.63 -21.63 -21.29
N PHE A 4 -10.95 -21.80 -21.13
CA PHE A 4 -11.77 -20.92 -20.28
C PHE A 4 -11.47 -21.14 -18.79
N TYR A 5 -11.17 -22.38 -18.40
CA TYR A 5 -10.73 -22.71 -17.03
C TYR A 5 -9.38 -22.08 -16.71
N LEU A 6 -8.44 -22.14 -17.67
CA LEU A 6 -7.10 -21.55 -17.53
C LEU A 6 -7.14 -20.02 -17.40
N GLY A 7 -8.03 -19.36 -18.15
CA GLY A 7 -8.21 -17.91 -18.06
C GLY A 7 -8.84 -17.46 -16.73
N TRP A 8 -9.75 -18.28 -16.18
CA TRP A 8 -10.34 -18.04 -14.86
C TRP A 8 -9.29 -18.18 -13.76
N ASP A 9 -8.49 -19.25 -13.79
CA ASP A 9 -7.41 -19.46 -12.82
C ASP A 9 -6.38 -18.31 -12.85
N LEU A 10 -6.09 -17.76 -14.03
CA LEU A 10 -5.18 -16.63 -14.18
C LEU A 10 -5.72 -15.36 -13.51
N LEU A 11 -7.00 -15.03 -13.73
CA LEU A 11 -7.67 -13.89 -13.09
C LEU A 11 -7.71 -14.03 -11.56
N ALA A 12 -8.07 -15.21 -11.07
CA ALA A 12 -8.10 -15.50 -9.64
C ALA A 12 -6.70 -15.41 -9.00
N LEU A 13 -5.65 -15.82 -9.73
CA LEU A 13 -4.27 -15.69 -9.27
C LEU A 13 -3.81 -14.23 -9.23
N GLU A 14 -4.22 -13.42 -10.20
CA GLU A 14 -3.90 -11.98 -10.24
C GLU A 14 -4.57 -11.20 -9.10
N GLU A 15 -5.84 -11.51 -8.78
CA GLU A 15 -6.53 -10.93 -7.62
C GLU A 15 -5.84 -11.32 -6.31
N ARG A 16 -5.46 -12.60 -6.17
CA ARG A 16 -4.73 -13.07 -5.00
C ARG A 16 -3.37 -12.39 -4.87
N PHE A 17 -2.67 -12.19 -5.98
CA PHE A 17 -1.39 -11.48 -6.00
C PHE A 17 -1.55 -10.04 -5.52
N LYS A 18 -2.57 -9.31 -6.01
CA LYS A 18 -2.88 -7.93 -5.55
C LYS A 18 -3.21 -7.87 -4.06
N ILE A 19 -3.92 -8.86 -3.51
CA ILE A 19 -4.21 -8.93 -2.07
C ILE A 19 -2.92 -9.18 -1.27
N TRP A 20 -2.07 -10.07 -1.77
CA TRP A 20 -0.79 -10.40 -1.14
C TRP A 20 0.20 -9.25 -1.17
N GLU A 21 0.31 -8.56 -2.31
CA GLU A 21 1.14 -7.37 -2.53
C GLU A 21 0.76 -6.28 -1.54
N ARG A 22 -0.54 -5.94 -1.44
CA ARG A 22 -1.07 -5.01 -0.42
C ARG A 22 -0.79 -5.46 1.02
N GLY A 23 -0.71 -6.77 1.26
CA GLY A 23 -0.38 -7.34 2.56
C GLY A 23 1.09 -7.16 2.92
N ILE A 24 1.98 -7.33 1.94
CA ILE A 24 3.42 -7.10 2.07
C ILE A 24 3.71 -5.61 2.25
N GLU A 25 3.12 -4.74 1.45
CA GLU A 25 3.24 -3.28 1.57
C GLU A 25 2.84 -2.80 2.98
N ARG A 26 1.71 -3.27 3.50
CA ARG A 26 1.28 -2.95 4.87
C ARG A 26 2.21 -3.49 5.95
N ARG A 27 2.86 -4.64 5.73
CA ARG A 27 3.86 -5.17 6.66
C ARG A 27 5.13 -4.33 6.65
N ILE A 28 5.63 -3.98 5.47
CA ILE A 28 6.77 -3.06 5.32
C ILE A 28 6.48 -1.72 6.00
N LEU A 29 5.27 -1.20 5.86
CA LEU A 29 4.80 0.02 6.53
C LEU A 29 4.71 -0.09 8.05
N ARG A 30 4.40 -1.29 8.56
CA ARG A 30 4.30 -1.53 10.00
C ARG A 30 5.67 -1.76 10.63
N ASP A 31 6.57 -2.41 9.89
CA ASP A 31 7.90 -2.77 10.34
C ASP A 31 8.89 -1.60 10.16
N SER A 32 8.66 -0.72 9.18
CA SER A 32 9.30 0.60 9.10
C SER A 32 8.64 1.55 10.10
N GLN A 33 9.38 1.94 11.13
CA GLN A 33 8.93 2.92 12.13
C GLN A 33 8.55 4.27 11.52
N ASN A 34 9.14 4.62 10.37
CA ASN A 34 8.81 5.81 9.61
C ASN A 34 8.86 5.49 8.09
N PRO A 35 7.73 5.57 7.36
CA PRO A 35 7.70 5.31 5.92
C PRO A 35 8.50 6.35 5.12
N TYR A 36 8.78 7.52 5.69
CA TYR A 36 9.57 8.56 5.01
C TYR A 36 11.09 8.37 5.12
N ASP A 37 11.55 7.40 5.92
CA ASP A 37 12.97 7.06 5.99
C ASP A 37 13.41 6.15 4.83
N LEU A 38 12.47 5.65 4.01
CA LEU A 38 12.80 4.87 2.83
C LEU A 38 13.53 5.71 1.77
N PRO A 39 14.49 5.12 1.03
CA PRO A 39 15.08 5.76 -0.14
C PRO A 39 13.99 6.19 -1.13
N ARG A 40 14.14 7.38 -1.74
CA ARG A 40 13.13 7.97 -2.64
C ARG A 40 12.62 7.03 -3.72
N ASN A 41 13.50 6.21 -4.31
CA ASN A 41 13.11 5.25 -5.34
C ASN A 41 12.26 4.10 -4.79
N GLU A 42 12.55 3.64 -3.58
CA GLU A 42 11.77 2.60 -2.90
C GLU A 42 10.40 3.13 -2.49
N PHE A 43 10.36 4.37 -1.98
CA PHE A 43 9.12 5.07 -1.66
C PHE A 43 8.24 5.23 -2.90
N LEU A 44 8.80 5.74 -4.01
CA LEU A 44 8.08 5.90 -5.28
C LEU A 44 7.57 4.57 -5.82
N ASN A 45 8.35 3.50 -5.72
CA ASN A 45 7.90 2.18 -6.17
C ASN A 45 6.76 1.63 -5.31
N MET A 46 6.79 1.87 -4.01
CA MET A 46 5.80 1.33 -3.06
C MET A 46 4.51 2.13 -3.02
N PHE A 47 4.59 3.46 -2.97
CA PHE A 47 3.41 4.33 -2.85
C PHE A 47 2.94 4.89 -4.19
N ARG A 48 3.75 4.76 -5.25
CA ARG A 48 3.51 5.36 -6.57
C ARG A 48 3.29 6.87 -6.51
N ASP A 49 3.82 7.49 -5.48
CA ASP A 49 3.67 8.91 -5.19
C ASP A 49 4.97 9.48 -4.64
N SER A 50 5.13 10.80 -4.78
CA SER A 50 6.31 11.51 -4.29
C SER A 50 6.27 11.59 -2.77
N PRO A 51 7.41 11.39 -2.07
CA PRO A 51 7.46 11.53 -0.62
C PRO A 51 6.99 12.91 -0.14
N GLU A 52 7.29 13.94 -0.93
CA GLU A 52 6.90 15.32 -0.65
C GLU A 52 5.37 15.48 -0.70
N LEU A 53 4.73 14.99 -1.76
CA LEU A 53 3.28 15.06 -1.92
C LEU A 53 2.54 14.21 -0.87
N ALA A 54 3.09 13.04 -0.53
CA ALA A 54 2.56 12.19 0.52
C ALA A 54 2.66 12.84 1.92
N MET A 55 3.76 13.54 2.21
CA MET A 55 3.92 14.31 3.45
C MET A 55 2.90 15.45 3.54
N ASP A 56 2.75 16.22 2.47
CA ASP A 56 1.80 17.34 2.42
C ASP A 56 0.37 16.84 2.66
N LEU A 57 -0.03 15.78 1.94
CA LEU A 57 -1.34 15.15 2.13
C LEU A 57 -1.53 14.66 3.57
N THR A 58 -0.52 13.98 4.13
CA THR A 58 -0.57 13.48 5.52
C THR A 58 -0.72 14.61 6.53
N ASN A 59 -0.09 15.76 6.29
CA ASN A 59 -0.21 16.93 7.14
C ASN A 59 -1.58 17.58 7.02
N GLU A 60 -2.16 17.66 5.82
CA GLU A 60 -3.52 18.18 5.61
C GLU A 60 -4.59 17.34 6.31
N ILE A 61 -4.47 16.01 6.26
CA ILE A 61 -5.44 15.10 6.88
C ILE A 61 -5.08 14.72 8.32
N ARG A 62 -3.98 15.25 8.87
CA ARG A 62 -3.46 14.90 10.20
C ARG A 62 -4.51 15.03 11.29
N ASP A 63 -5.28 16.12 11.25
CA ASP A 63 -6.32 16.40 12.23
C ASP A 63 -7.48 15.39 12.15
N GLN A 64 -7.72 14.80 10.97
CA GLN A 64 -8.72 13.75 10.76
C GLN A 64 -8.19 12.35 11.09
N LEU A 65 -6.86 12.17 11.07
CA LEU A 65 -6.18 10.93 11.42
C LEU A 65 -5.92 10.79 12.92
N GLN A 66 -6.00 11.88 13.69
CA GLN A 66 -5.96 11.79 15.14
C GLN A 66 -7.14 10.94 15.59
N ARG A 67 -6.83 9.73 16.09
CA ARG A 67 -7.82 8.90 16.77
C ARG A 67 -8.49 9.75 17.83
N GLU A 68 -9.80 9.94 17.72
CA GLU A 68 -10.62 10.24 18.89
C GLU A 68 -10.33 9.13 19.91
N ARG A 69 -9.49 9.44 20.90
CA ARG A 69 -9.40 8.59 22.08
C ARG A 69 -10.75 8.73 22.75
N SER A 70 -11.66 7.76 22.55
CA SER A 70 -12.82 7.64 23.42
C SER A 70 -12.28 7.44 24.83
N THR A 71 -12.40 8.47 25.66
CA THR A 71 -12.18 8.38 27.11
C THR A 71 -13.14 7.39 27.74
#